data_AF-A0A078MHF0-F1
#
_entry.id   AF-A0A078MHF0-F1
#
_cell.length_a   1.000
_cell.length_b   1.000
_cell.length_c   1.000
_cell.angle_alpha   90.00
_cell.angle_beta   90.00
_cell.angle_gamma   90.00
#
_symmetry.space_group_name_H-M   'P 1'
#
loop_
_entity.id
_entity.type
_entity.pdbx_description
1 polymer ?
#
loop_
_entity_poly.entity_id
_entity_poly.type
_entity_poly.pdbx_seq_one_letter_code
_entity_poly.pdbx_strand_id
1 'polypeptide(L)'
;MPDRVKGDHVIGRAKQGRTPPGGTEDMAVRLRLAQGSLRLAREELNGRIEAAAAMAEHCRATAEAYGHRSRALQEAMRNGLPSDNAQALQETAERMSRQARAVQTEAERRLQSLYEHRSRLDEALDKLGHSAARLELAEREAAGRDKLRALGHGGTGLGTISGGGAVLDEELREAQRLAHQAKALAELRQDRL
;
A
#
# COMPACT_ATOMS: atom_id res chain seq x y z
N MET A 1 23.15 35.59 -33.62
CA MET A 1 21.78 35.63 -33.06
C MET A 1 20.96 34.60 -33.83
N PRO A 2 20.49 33.49 -33.22
CA PRO A 2 20.05 33.40 -31.83
C PRO A 2 20.89 32.47 -30.94
N ASP A 3 20.82 32.80 -29.65
CA ASP A 3 21.48 32.17 -28.51
C ASP A 3 20.98 30.76 -28.23
N ARG A 4 21.91 29.82 -28.04
CA ARG A 4 21.63 28.54 -27.38
C ARG A 4 21.64 28.77 -25.87
N VAL A 5 20.45 28.93 -25.31
CA VAL A 5 20.23 28.97 -23.87
C VAL A 5 20.64 27.62 -23.26
N LYS A 6 21.62 27.71 -22.39
CA LYS A 6 22.19 26.65 -21.54
C LYS A 6 21.15 26.31 -20.47
N GLY A 7 20.48 25.17 -20.60
CA GLY A 7 19.55 24.64 -19.60
C GLY A 7 20.22 23.59 -18.73
N ASP A 8 21.09 24.01 -17.82
CA ASP A 8 21.64 23.15 -16.77
C ASP A 8 20.48 22.64 -15.91
N HIS A 9 20.08 21.37 -16.11
CA HIS A 9 19.19 20.66 -15.20
C HIS A 9 19.98 20.33 -13.92
N VAL A 10 20.05 21.31 -13.03
CA VAL A 10 20.37 21.07 -11.63
C VAL A 10 19.17 20.36 -11.02
N ILE A 11 19.23 19.02 -10.99
CA ILE A 11 18.38 18.21 -10.11
C ILE A 11 18.77 18.60 -8.69
N GLY A 12 18.05 19.58 -8.16
CA GLY A 12 18.07 19.94 -6.74
C GLY A 12 17.58 18.74 -5.95
N ARG A 13 18.53 17.88 -5.58
CA ARG A 13 18.36 16.85 -4.54
C ARG A 13 17.89 17.58 -3.30
N ALA A 14 16.58 17.53 -3.03
CA ALA A 14 16.00 18.11 -1.83
C ALA A 14 16.73 17.49 -0.64
N LYS A 15 17.59 18.30 -0.02
CA LYS A 15 18.29 17.93 1.20
C LYS A 15 17.22 17.51 2.19
N GLN A 16 17.36 16.29 2.72
CA GLN A 16 16.64 15.81 3.89
C GLN A 16 16.86 16.82 5.02
N GLY A 17 15.96 17.80 5.12
CA GLY A 17 15.84 18.65 6.28
C GLY A 17 15.40 17.73 7.41
N ARG A 18 16.27 17.57 8.42
CA ARG A 18 15.82 17.20 9.75
C ARG A 18 14.71 18.18 10.10
N THR A 19 13.46 17.73 10.10
CA THR A 19 12.36 18.55 10.64
C THR A 19 12.71 18.82 12.10
N PRO A 20 12.70 20.08 12.56
CA PRO A 20 12.84 20.40 13.97
C PRO A 20 11.74 19.69 14.78
N PRO A 21 11.83 19.58 16.12
CA PRO A 21 10.71 19.10 16.92
C PRO A 21 9.56 20.09 16.76
N GLY A 22 8.73 19.88 15.73
CA GLY A 22 7.51 20.61 15.49
C GLY A 22 6.52 20.22 16.57
N GLY A 23 5.85 21.21 17.14
CA GLY A 23 4.80 21.00 18.13
C GLY A 23 3.69 20.10 17.60
N THR A 24 2.72 19.81 18.46
CA THR A 24 1.66 18.84 18.17
C THR A 24 0.81 19.23 16.94
N GLU A 25 0.67 20.53 16.64
CA GLU A 25 0.05 21.04 15.41
C GLU A 25 0.79 20.62 14.13
N ASP A 26 2.13 20.64 14.12
CA ASP A 26 2.93 20.19 12.97
C ASP A 26 2.79 18.67 12.78
N MET A 27 2.70 17.92 13.88
CA MET A 27 2.40 16.49 13.83
C MET A 27 1.00 16.21 13.24
N ALA A 28 -0.02 16.95 13.68
CA ALA A 28 -1.38 16.75 13.19
C ALA A 28 -1.47 16.99 11.68
N VAL A 29 -0.72 17.97 11.14
CA VAL A 29 -0.59 18.21 9.70
C VAL A 29 0.12 17.03 9.02
N ARG A 30 1.25 16.56 9.58
CA ARG A 30 2.00 15.42 9.03
C ARG A 30 1.19 14.13 8.99
N LEU A 31 0.40 13.84 10.02
CA LEU A 31 -0.51 12.68 10.06
C LEU A 31 -1.60 12.79 8.97
N ARG A 32 -2.21 13.97 8.80
CA ARG A 32 -3.20 14.20 7.73
C ARG A 32 -2.60 14.02 6.34
N LEU A 33 -1.39 14.54 6.12
CA LEU A 33 -0.67 14.35 4.86
C LEU A 33 -0.37 12.87 4.61
N ALA A 34 0.12 12.14 5.62
CA ALA A 34 0.39 10.70 5.51
C ALA A 34 -0.88 9.89 5.21
N GLN A 35 -2.00 10.20 5.86
CA GLN A 35 -3.30 9.60 5.56
C GLN A 35 -3.74 9.90 4.12
N GLY A 36 -3.59 11.15 3.66
CA GLY A 36 -3.89 11.54 2.28
C GLY A 36 -3.06 10.75 1.27
N SER A 37 -1.74 10.63 1.49
CA SER A 37 -0.86 9.86 0.63
C SER A 37 -1.21 8.37 0.59
N LEU A 38 -1.55 7.75 1.72
CA LEU A 38 -1.98 6.35 1.75
C LEU A 38 -3.33 6.12 1.04
N ARG A 39 -4.28 7.06 1.14
CA ARG A 39 -5.56 6.97 0.42
C ARG A 39 -5.34 7.00 -1.09
N LEU A 40 -4.50 7.91 -1.58
CA LEU A 40 -4.13 7.97 -3.00
C LEU A 40 -3.43 6.69 -3.46
N ALA A 41 -2.50 6.15 -2.66
CA ALA A 41 -1.83 4.88 -2.95
C ALA A 41 -2.83 3.71 -2.99
N ARG A 42 -3.83 3.70 -2.11
CA ARG A 42 -4.91 2.70 -2.10
C ARG A 42 -5.80 2.80 -3.34
N GLU A 43 -6.17 4.00 -3.75
CA GLU A 43 -6.97 4.22 -4.96
C GLU A 43 -6.24 3.75 -6.21
N GLU A 44 -4.95 4.07 -6.35
CA GLU A 44 -4.12 3.55 -7.43
C GLU A 44 -4.04 2.02 -7.40
N LEU A 45 -3.85 1.43 -6.21
CA LEU A 45 -3.77 -0.01 -6.04
C LEU A 45 -5.08 -0.70 -6.43
N ASN A 46 -6.24 -0.11 -6.12
CA ASN A 46 -7.54 -0.65 -6.55
C ASN A 46 -7.64 -0.73 -8.08
N GLY A 47 -7.22 0.31 -8.80
CA GLY A 47 -7.18 0.26 -10.26
C GLY A 47 -6.25 -0.84 -10.80
N ARG A 48 -5.11 -1.09 -10.13
CA ARG A 48 -4.21 -2.20 -10.48
C ARG A 48 -4.82 -3.58 -10.17
N ILE A 49 -5.55 -3.71 -9.07
CA ILE A 49 -6.26 -4.94 -8.70
C ILE A 49 -7.33 -5.27 -9.74
N GLU A 50 -8.12 -4.29 -10.17
CA GLU A 50 -9.15 -4.49 -11.21
C GLU A 50 -8.52 -4.99 -12.53
N ALA A 51 -7.44 -4.34 -12.98
CA ALA A 51 -6.73 -4.76 -14.18
C ALA A 51 -6.11 -6.16 -14.03
N ALA A 52 -5.49 -6.46 -12.87
CA ALA A 52 -4.91 -7.77 -12.59
C ALA A 52 -5.97 -8.88 -12.50
N ALA A 53 -7.15 -8.57 -11.94
CA ALA A 53 -8.27 -9.50 -11.86
C ALA A 53 -8.80 -9.85 -13.25
N ALA A 54 -8.99 -8.85 -14.12
CA ALA A 54 -9.39 -9.08 -15.50
C ALA A 54 -8.35 -9.92 -16.27
N MET A 55 -7.05 -9.67 -16.04
CA MET A 55 -5.98 -10.47 -16.63
C MET A 55 -6.00 -11.92 -16.13
N ALA A 56 -6.14 -12.14 -14.82
CA ALA A 56 -6.20 -13.48 -14.23
C ALA A 56 -7.41 -14.27 -14.77
N GLU A 57 -8.56 -13.62 -14.93
CA GLU A 57 -9.74 -14.21 -15.55
C GLU A 57 -9.50 -14.60 -17.01
N HIS A 58 -8.86 -13.72 -17.80
CA HIS A 58 -8.49 -14.02 -19.17
C HIS A 58 -7.51 -15.21 -19.27
N CYS A 59 -6.50 -15.27 -18.40
CA CYS A 59 -5.56 -16.38 -18.34
C CYS A 59 -6.26 -17.70 -17.97
N ARG A 60 -7.19 -17.67 -17.02
CA ARG A 60 -8.03 -18.83 -16.66
C ARG A 60 -8.86 -19.32 -17.84
N ALA A 61 -9.59 -18.42 -18.51
CA ALA A 61 -10.41 -18.78 -19.67
C ALA A 61 -9.55 -19.37 -20.81
N THR A 62 -8.35 -18.82 -21.02
CA THR A 62 -7.40 -19.33 -22.01
C THR A 62 -6.90 -20.74 -21.66
N ALA A 63 -6.56 -20.96 -20.39
CA ALA A 63 -6.13 -22.27 -19.90
C ALA A 63 -7.24 -23.33 -20.04
N GLU A 64 -8.49 -22.96 -19.73
CA GLU A 64 -9.68 -23.80 -19.93
C GLU A 64 -9.88 -24.13 -21.41
N ALA A 65 -9.82 -23.14 -22.30
CA ALA A 65 -9.99 -23.34 -23.73
C ALA A 65 -8.95 -24.32 -24.31
N TYR A 66 -7.66 -24.19 -23.96
CA TYR A 66 -6.65 -25.16 -24.37
C TYR A 66 -6.85 -26.53 -23.72
N GLY A 67 -7.33 -26.59 -22.48
CA GLY A 67 -7.73 -27.83 -21.82
C GLY A 67 -8.86 -28.56 -22.56
N HIS A 68 -9.91 -27.84 -22.97
CA HIS A 68 -11.01 -28.40 -23.75
C HIS A 68 -10.55 -28.90 -25.12
N ARG A 69 -9.71 -28.13 -25.84
CA ARG A 69 -9.14 -28.55 -27.13
C ARG A 69 -8.30 -29.81 -27.01
N SER A 70 -7.45 -29.89 -25.98
CA SER A 70 -6.62 -31.07 -25.71
C SER A 70 -7.48 -32.31 -25.42
N ARG A 71 -8.52 -32.18 -24.60
CA ARG A 71 -9.47 -33.29 -24.32
C ARG A 71 -10.23 -33.73 -25.55
N ALA A 72 -10.74 -32.79 -26.35
CA ALA A 72 -11.46 -33.10 -27.58
C ALA A 72 -10.59 -33.85 -28.60
N LEU A 73 -9.31 -33.46 -28.75
CA LEU A 73 -8.36 -34.18 -29.61
C LEU A 73 -8.07 -35.58 -29.07
N GLN A 74 -7.90 -35.72 -27.76
CA GLN A 74 -7.68 -37.03 -27.12
C GLN A 74 -8.89 -37.96 -27.32
N GLU A 75 -10.12 -37.45 -27.22
CA GLU A 75 -11.35 -38.19 -27.48
C GLU A 75 -11.47 -38.59 -28.96
N ALA A 76 -11.19 -37.67 -29.89
CA ALA A 76 -11.21 -37.96 -31.32
C ALA A 76 -10.20 -39.06 -31.71
N MET A 77 -9.00 -39.04 -31.13
CA MET A 77 -7.99 -40.09 -31.35
C MET A 77 -8.44 -41.45 -30.79
N ARG A 78 -9.07 -41.47 -29.61
CA ARG A 78 -9.67 -42.69 -29.03
C ARG A 78 -10.80 -43.27 -29.90
N ASN A 79 -11.55 -42.40 -30.58
CA ASN A 79 -12.67 -42.77 -31.44
C ASN A 79 -12.26 -43.12 -32.88
N GLY A 80 -10.98 -43.41 -33.13
CA GLY A 80 -10.54 -43.92 -34.42
C GLY A 80 -10.09 -42.85 -35.42
N LEU A 81 -9.62 -41.70 -34.94
CA LEU A 81 -8.92 -40.70 -35.75
C LEU A 81 -7.39 -40.72 -35.53
N PRO A 82 -6.67 -41.84 -35.75
CA PRO A 82 -5.22 -41.86 -35.67
C PRO A 82 -4.63 -41.27 -36.96
N SER A 83 -3.97 -40.12 -36.82
CA SER A 83 -3.03 -39.62 -37.84
C SER A 83 -1.88 -38.93 -37.14
N ASP A 84 -0.68 -38.98 -37.73
CA ASP A 84 0.51 -38.31 -37.19
C ASP A 84 0.25 -36.80 -36.96
N ASN A 85 -0.58 -36.20 -37.80
CA ASN A 85 -1.05 -34.81 -37.66
C ASN A 85 -1.94 -34.62 -36.42
N ALA A 86 -2.83 -35.57 -36.11
CA ALA A 86 -3.68 -35.51 -34.92
C ALA A 86 -2.85 -35.64 -33.63
N GLN A 87 -1.82 -36.49 -33.64
CA GLN A 87 -0.90 -36.64 -32.52
C GLN A 87 -0.07 -35.37 -32.28
N ALA A 88 0.49 -34.78 -33.34
CA ALA A 88 1.22 -33.50 -33.25
C ALA A 88 0.34 -32.33 -32.75
N LEU A 89 -0.93 -32.31 -33.15
CA LEU A 89 -1.92 -31.34 -32.65
C LEU A 89 -2.24 -31.56 -31.18
N GLN A 90 -2.40 -32.82 -30.74
CA GLN A 90 -2.63 -33.16 -29.33
C GLN A 90 -1.45 -32.69 -28.46
N GLU A 91 -0.22 -33.03 -28.84
CA GLU A 91 0.99 -32.65 -28.09
C GLU A 91 1.14 -31.12 -28.00
N THR A 92 0.81 -30.41 -29.09
CA THR A 92 0.81 -28.96 -29.11
C THR A 92 -0.28 -28.38 -28.21
N ALA A 93 -1.50 -28.91 -28.25
CA ALA A 93 -2.59 -28.48 -27.38
C ALA A 93 -2.27 -28.71 -25.89
N GLU A 94 -1.64 -29.83 -25.55
CA GLU A 94 -1.16 -30.13 -24.20
C GLU A 94 -0.08 -29.16 -23.74
N ARG A 95 0.91 -28.85 -24.60
CA ARG A 95 1.95 -27.87 -24.30
C ARG A 95 1.34 -26.48 -24.05
N MET A 96 0.42 -26.04 -24.90
CA MET A 96 -0.26 -24.75 -24.74
C MET A 96 -1.12 -24.73 -23.47
N SER A 97 -1.83 -25.82 -23.16
CA SER A 97 -2.60 -25.96 -21.91
C SER A 97 -1.71 -25.85 -20.67
N ARG A 98 -0.55 -26.52 -20.66
CA ARG A 98 0.43 -26.41 -19.56
C ARG A 98 0.98 -25.00 -19.41
N GLN A 99 1.35 -24.34 -20.52
CA GLN A 99 1.85 -22.97 -20.50
C GLN A 99 0.77 -21.98 -20.02
N ALA A 100 -0.46 -22.10 -20.52
CA ALA A 100 -1.57 -21.25 -20.11
C ALA A 100 -1.89 -21.40 -18.62
N ARG A 101 -1.86 -22.62 -18.08
CA ARG A 101 -2.02 -22.87 -16.64
C ARG A 101 -0.89 -22.25 -15.81
N ALA A 102 0.35 -22.35 -16.25
CA ALA A 102 1.47 -21.73 -15.54
C ALA A 102 1.32 -20.20 -15.47
N VAL A 103 0.90 -19.57 -16.58
CA VAL A 103 0.62 -18.13 -16.63
C VAL A 103 -0.58 -17.77 -15.74
N GLN A 104 -1.64 -18.58 -15.75
CA GLN A 104 -2.79 -18.42 -14.86
C GLN A 104 -2.37 -18.44 -13.38
N THR A 105 -1.61 -19.46 -12.95
CA THR A 105 -1.14 -19.56 -11.56
C THR A 105 -0.32 -18.35 -11.15
N GLU A 106 0.57 -17.87 -12.02
CA GLU A 106 1.37 -16.67 -11.73
C GLU A 106 0.50 -15.40 -11.67
N ALA A 107 -0.49 -15.26 -12.55
CA ALA A 107 -1.44 -14.15 -12.53
C ALA A 107 -2.27 -14.13 -11.23
N GLU A 108 -2.78 -15.29 -10.80
CA GLU A 108 -3.51 -15.45 -9.54
C GLU A 108 -2.63 -15.13 -8.33
N ARG A 109 -1.37 -15.58 -8.34
CA ARG A 109 -0.39 -15.26 -7.28
C ARG A 109 -0.13 -13.75 -7.19
N ARG A 110 0.05 -13.08 -8.33
CA ARG A 110 0.25 -11.62 -8.37
C ARG A 110 -0.99 -10.89 -7.86
N LEU A 111 -2.18 -11.31 -8.27
CA LEU A 111 -3.43 -10.76 -7.78
C LEU A 111 -3.56 -10.90 -6.26
N GLN A 112 -3.21 -12.06 -5.71
CA GLN A 112 -3.20 -12.30 -4.28
C GLN A 112 -2.24 -11.35 -3.55
N SER A 113 -1.02 -11.15 -4.09
CA SER A 113 -0.05 -10.21 -3.52
C SER A 113 -0.56 -8.77 -3.51
N LEU A 114 -1.32 -8.35 -4.53
CA LEU A 114 -1.95 -7.03 -4.56
C LEU A 114 -3.03 -6.89 -3.48
N TYR A 115 -3.85 -7.93 -3.25
CA TYR A 115 -4.83 -7.93 -2.16
C TYR A 115 -4.17 -7.84 -0.78
N GLU A 116 -3.07 -8.56 -0.56
CA GLU A 116 -2.28 -8.45 0.66
C GLU A 116 -1.70 -7.05 0.86
N HIS A 117 -1.19 -6.43 -0.22
CA HIS A 117 -0.68 -5.06 -0.15
C HIS A 117 -1.79 -4.07 0.21
N ARG A 118 -3.00 -4.25 -0.35
CA ARG A 118 -4.18 -3.44 -0.02
C ARG A 118 -4.55 -3.58 1.46
N SER A 119 -4.59 -4.82 1.97
CA SER A 119 -4.86 -5.08 3.39
C SER A 119 -3.89 -4.33 4.30
N ARG A 120 -2.60 -4.32 3.96
CA ARG A 120 -1.57 -3.58 4.72
C ARG A 120 -1.78 -2.07 4.67
N LEU A 121 -2.22 -1.53 3.53
CA LEU A 121 -2.56 -0.09 3.41
C LEU A 121 -3.78 0.27 4.26
N ASP A 122 -4.82 -0.58 4.25
CA ASP A 122 -6.02 -0.37 5.06
C ASP A 122 -5.67 -0.43 6.57
N GLU A 123 -4.88 -1.41 7.01
CA GLU A 123 -4.37 -1.47 8.39
C GLU A 123 -3.55 -0.24 8.79
N ALA A 124 -2.73 0.29 7.89
CA ALA A 124 -1.91 1.48 8.15
C ALA A 124 -2.79 2.74 8.28
N LEU A 125 -3.82 2.87 7.44
CA LEU A 125 -4.80 3.94 7.52
C LEU A 125 -5.54 3.91 8.86
N ASP A 126 -5.96 2.72 9.32
CA ASP A 126 -6.62 2.55 10.60
C ASP A 126 -5.69 2.95 11.76
N LYS A 127 -4.44 2.46 11.77
CA LYS A 127 -3.45 2.79 12.81
C LYS A 127 -3.17 4.30 12.88
N LEU A 128 -3.05 4.98 11.73
CA LEU A 128 -2.91 6.43 11.68
C LEU A 128 -4.16 7.14 12.21
N GLY A 129 -5.36 6.65 11.90
CA GLY A 129 -6.61 7.18 12.43
C GLY A 129 -6.66 7.13 13.95
N HIS A 130 -6.29 5.99 14.53
CA HIS A 130 -6.22 5.81 15.99
C HIS A 130 -5.16 6.71 16.62
N SER A 131 -3.97 6.82 16.02
CA SER A 131 -2.89 7.68 16.54
C SER A 131 -3.26 9.16 16.49
N ALA A 132 -3.95 9.61 15.42
CA ALA A 132 -4.45 10.98 15.34
C ALA A 132 -5.47 11.29 16.44
N ALA A 133 -6.41 10.37 16.70
CA ALA A 133 -7.39 10.53 17.77
C ALA A 133 -6.76 10.54 19.17
N ARG A 134 -5.74 9.70 19.41
CA ARG A 134 -4.98 9.68 20.68
C ARG A 134 -4.22 10.98 20.91
N LEU A 135 -3.58 11.53 19.87
CA LEU A 135 -2.89 12.81 19.95
C LEU A 135 -3.85 13.96 20.31
N GLU A 136 -5.01 14.02 19.65
CA GLU A 136 -6.03 15.04 19.93
C GLU A 136 -6.59 14.95 21.36
N LEU A 137 -6.77 13.73 21.88
CA LEU A 137 -7.17 13.51 23.27
C LEU A 137 -6.10 14.01 24.25
N ALA A 138 -4.83 13.64 24.00
CA ALA A 138 -3.70 14.05 24.84
C ALA A 138 -3.52 15.58 24.86
N GLU A 139 -3.70 16.25 23.71
CA GLU A 139 -3.70 17.72 23.61
C GLU A 139 -4.82 18.36 24.46
N ARG A 140 -6.04 17.82 24.38
CA ARG A 140 -7.18 18.32 25.17
C ARG A 140 -6.96 18.16 26.65
N GLU A 141 -6.40 17.04 27.09
CA GLU A 141 -6.04 16.80 28.48
C GLU A 141 -4.96 17.77 28.95
N ALA A 142 -3.90 17.99 28.15
CA ALA A 142 -2.84 18.94 28.48
C ALA A 142 -3.41 20.37 28.63
N ALA A 143 -4.22 20.83 27.67
CA ALA A 143 -4.87 22.13 27.72
C ALA A 143 -5.82 22.28 28.92
N GLY A 144 -6.55 21.21 29.29
CA GLY A 144 -7.40 21.18 30.48
C GLY A 144 -6.61 21.32 31.77
N ARG A 145 -5.47 20.63 31.89
CA ARG A 145 -4.57 20.74 33.06
C ARG A 145 -3.94 22.12 33.15
N ASP A 146 -3.53 22.72 32.04
CA ASP A 146 -2.97 24.07 32.04
C ASP A 146 -4.01 25.12 32.46
N LYS A 147 -5.27 24.97 32.03
CA LYS A 147 -6.40 25.81 32.52
C LYS A 147 -6.62 25.63 34.02
N LEU A 148 -6.63 24.40 34.53
CA LEU A 148 -6.75 24.13 35.97
C LEU A 148 -5.58 24.73 36.76
N ARG A 149 -4.35 24.67 36.23
CA ARG A 149 -3.16 25.30 36.83
C ARG A 149 -3.26 26.83 36.83
N ALA A 150 -3.78 27.44 35.77
CA ALA A 150 -4.00 28.88 35.67
C ALA A 150 -5.08 29.38 36.64
N LEU A 151 -6.12 28.57 36.87
CA LEU A 151 -7.17 28.85 37.86
C LEU A 151 -6.73 28.58 39.32
N GLY A 152 -5.74 27.71 39.52
CA GLY A 152 -5.22 27.29 40.84
C GLY A 152 -4.17 28.20 41.49
N HIS A 153 -3.90 29.39 40.94
CA HIS A 153 -2.94 30.36 41.51
C HIS A 153 -3.46 31.08 42.78
N GLY A 154 -3.99 30.31 43.73
CA GLY A 154 -4.41 30.78 45.05
C GLY A 154 -4.36 29.72 46.17
N GLY A 155 -3.83 28.52 45.92
CA GLY A 155 -3.81 27.44 46.92
C GLY A 155 -2.47 26.73 46.98
N THR A 156 -1.73 26.97 48.05
CA THR A 156 -0.47 26.32 48.41
C THR A 156 -0.62 24.80 48.51
N GLY A 157 0.20 24.07 47.75
CA GLY A 157 0.65 22.70 48.06
C GLY A 157 -0.30 21.55 47.70
N LEU A 158 0.02 20.83 46.63
CA LEU A 158 0.16 19.36 46.60
C LEU A 158 0.38 18.86 45.17
N GLY A 159 1.45 18.10 44.98
CA GLY A 159 1.66 17.20 43.84
C GLY A 159 1.98 17.88 42.51
N THR A 160 3.27 17.91 42.17
CA THR A 160 3.73 17.97 40.78
C THR A 160 3.14 16.78 40.01
N ILE A 161 1.97 16.94 39.40
CA ILE A 161 1.43 16.00 38.41
C ILE A 161 2.26 16.16 37.13
N SER A 162 3.49 15.66 37.18
CA SER A 162 4.48 15.73 36.10
C SER A 162 4.24 14.70 34.99
N GLY A 163 3.11 13.98 35.02
CA GLY A 163 2.80 12.89 34.09
C GLY A 163 2.17 13.32 32.76
N GLY A 164 1.66 14.56 32.63
CA GLY A 164 0.96 15.00 31.42
C GLY A 164 1.85 15.19 30.19
N GLY A 165 3.01 15.83 30.39
CA GLY A 165 3.98 16.02 29.30
C GLY A 165 4.55 14.70 28.79
N ALA A 166 4.82 13.75 29.70
CA ALA A 166 5.38 12.45 29.33
C ALA A 166 4.43 11.60 28.45
N VAL A 167 3.11 11.67 28.68
CA VAL A 167 2.12 10.97 27.85
C VAL A 167 2.03 11.63 26.47
N LEU A 168 1.94 12.96 26.40
CA LEU A 168 1.90 13.68 25.13
C LEU A 168 3.17 13.46 24.29
N ASP A 169 4.34 13.47 24.93
CA ASP A 169 5.63 13.21 24.26
C ASP A 169 5.71 11.79 23.69
N GLU A 170 5.17 10.80 24.39
CA GLU A 170 5.14 9.41 23.91
C GLU A 170 4.18 9.22 22.73
N GLU A 171 2.98 9.81 22.80
CA GLU A 171 2.04 9.84 21.67
C GLU A 171 2.64 10.55 20.44
N LEU A 172 3.38 11.64 20.67
CA LEU A 172 4.08 12.36 19.61
C LEU A 172 5.14 11.47 18.93
N ARG A 173 5.94 10.71 19.70
CA ARG A 173 6.93 9.78 19.13
C ARG A 173 6.24 8.67 18.34
N GLU A 174 5.16 8.10 18.87
CA GLU A 174 4.41 7.05 18.19
C GLU A 174 3.79 7.55 16.88
N ALA A 175 3.17 8.74 16.89
CA ALA A 175 2.65 9.40 15.71
C ALA A 175 3.72 9.68 14.65
N GLN A 176 4.92 10.11 15.08
CA GLN A 176 6.07 10.35 14.20
C GLN A 176 6.50 9.06 13.51
N ARG A 177 6.62 7.97 14.28
CA ARG A 177 6.98 6.65 13.78
C ARG A 177 5.96 6.16 12.75
N LEU A 178 4.67 6.27 13.06
CA LEU A 178 3.60 5.84 12.17
C LEU A 178 3.54 6.68 10.89
N ALA A 179 3.73 8.00 10.98
CA ALA A 179 3.80 8.88 9.80
C ALA A 179 4.96 8.49 8.87
N HIS A 180 6.13 8.15 9.43
CA HIS A 180 7.27 7.67 8.64
C HIS A 180 7.02 6.30 8.00
N GLN A 181 6.42 5.36 8.74
CA GLN A 181 6.05 4.04 8.20
C GLN A 181 5.00 4.16 7.10
N ALA A 182 3.99 5.00 7.29
CA ALA A 182 2.96 5.28 6.30
C ALA A 182 3.53 5.91 5.03
N LYS A 183 4.46 6.86 5.17
CA LYS A 183 5.17 7.44 4.03
C LYS A 183 5.97 6.37 3.28
N ALA A 184 6.70 5.51 3.99
CA ALA A 184 7.44 4.41 3.36
C ALA A 184 6.50 3.40 2.65
N LEU A 185 5.31 3.13 3.20
CA LEU A 185 4.30 2.28 2.57
C LEU A 185 3.67 2.92 1.33
N ALA A 186 3.44 4.24 1.34
CA ALA A 186 2.95 4.98 0.18
C ALA A 186 4.03 5.11 -0.91
N GLU A 187 5.29 5.23 -0.51
CA GLU A 187 6.46 5.32 -1.40
C GLU A 187 6.94 3.96 -1.92
N LEU A 188 6.38 2.85 -1.44
CA LEU A 188 6.66 1.48 -1.91
C LEU A 188 6.16 1.21 -3.35
N ARG A 189 6.16 2.25 -4.19
CA ARG A 189 5.93 2.16 -5.63
C ARG A 189 7.05 1.35 -6.31
N GLN A 190 6.61 0.30 -6.98
CA GLN A 190 7.00 -0.10 -8.34
C GLN A 190 8.22 -1.00 -8.60
N ASP A 191 9.17 -1.22 -7.68
CA ASP A 191 10.39 -1.94 -8.08
C ASP A 191 10.37 -3.48 -7.95
N ARG A 192 9.30 -4.09 -7.42
CA ARG A 192 9.31 -5.54 -7.07
C ARG A 192 8.02 -6.33 -7.28
N LEU A 193 7.17 -5.94 -8.23
CA LEU A 193 6.09 -6.79 -8.76
C LEU A 193 6.08 -6.70 -10.28
#